data_AF-A0A3B9A8V2-F1
#
_entry.id   AF-A0A3B9A8V2-F1
#
_cell.length_a   1.000
_cell.length_b   1.000
_cell.length_c   1.000
_cell.angle_alpha   90.00
_cell.angle_beta   90.00
_cell.angle_gamma   90.00
#
_symmetry.space_group_name_H-M   'P 1'
#
loop_
_entity.id
_entity.type
_entity.pdbx_description
1 polymer ?
#
loop_
_entity_poly.entity_id
_entity_poly.type
_entity_poly.pdbx_seq_one_letter_code
_entity_poly.pdbx_strand_id
1 'polypeptide(L)' 'MTTQAETINSSSRVTMHFSLALGDGTLVDSNFEGQPASFTMGDGSLLR' A
#
# COMPACT_ATOMS: atom_id res chain seq x y z
N MET A 1 -15.39 18.62 14.18
CA MET A 1 -15.11 17.17 14.24
C MET A 1 -13.65 16.99 13.89
N THR A 2 -12.78 16.80 14.87
CA THR A 2 -11.34 16.63 14.64
C THR A 2 -11.12 15.14 14.37
N THR A 3 -10.87 14.78 13.12
CA THR A 3 -10.55 13.40 12.75
C THR A 3 -9.18 13.07 13.32
N GLN A 4 -9.14 12.26 14.38
CA GLN A 4 -7.90 11.69 14.87
C GLN A 4 -7.37 10.76 13.76
N ALA A 5 -6.17 11.03 13.24
CA ALA A 5 -5.54 10.13 12.30
C ALA A 5 -5.22 8.83 13.03
N GLU A 6 -5.98 7.78 12.76
CA GLU A 6 -5.67 6.44 13.27
C GLU A 6 -4.33 5.99 12.69
N THR A 7 -3.43 5.57 13.58
CA THR A 7 -2.17 4.97 13.16
C THR A 7 -2.48 3.58 12.60
N ILE A 8 -1.99 3.29 11.39
CA ILE A 8 -2.14 1.97 10.76
C ILE A 8 -1.51 0.90 11.67
N ASN A 9 -2.26 -0.18 11.89
CA ASN A 9 -1.82 -1.32 12.69
C ASN A 9 -2.04 -2.64 11.93
N SER A 10 -1.68 -3.76 12.56
CA SER A 10 -1.72 -5.09 11.94
C SER A 10 -3.12 -5.59 11.55
N SER A 11 -4.19 -4.90 11.94
CA SER A 11 -5.58 -5.26 11.56
C SER A 11 -6.21 -4.25 10.61
N SER A 12 -5.50 -3.16 10.27
CA SER A 12 -6.03 -2.12 9.41
C SER A 12 -6.26 -2.62 7.99
N ARG A 13 -7.43 -2.27 7.44
CA ARG A 13 -7.67 -2.30 5.99
C ARG A 13 -7.15 -0.99 5.39
N VAL A 14 -6.23 -1.11 4.45
CA VAL A 14 -5.54 0.04 3.85
C VAL A 14 -5.82 0.05 2.35
N THR A 15 -6.10 1.24 1.82
CA THR A 15 -6.22 1.50 0.38
C THR A 15 -5.17 2.51 -0.02
N MET A 16 -4.25 2.15 -0.93
CA MET A 16 -3.16 3.04 -1.33
C MET A 16 -2.60 2.75 -2.73
N HIS A 17 -1.94 3.76 -3.29
CA HIS A 17 -1.01 3.58 -4.39
C HIS A 17 0.41 3.35 -3.87
N PHE A 18 1.19 2.53 -4.58
CA PHE A 18 2.58 2.22 -4.25
C PHE A 18 3.44 1.99 -5.50
N SER A 19 4.74 2.03 -5.29
CA SER A 19 5.76 1.55 -6.22
C SER A 19 6.87 0.86 -5.44
N LEU A 20 7.45 -0.17 -6.05
CA LEU A 20 8.61 -0.89 -5.58
C LEU A 20 9.69 -0.81 -6.66
N ALA A 21 10.88 -0.36 -6.30
CA ALA A 21 12.02 -0.28 -7.21
C ALA A 21 13.27 -0.91 -6.57
N LEU A 22 14.16 -1.43 -7.42
CA LEU A 22 15.50 -1.85 -7.02
C LEU A 22 16.34 -0.62 -6.63
N GLY A 23 17.47 -0.85 -5.96
CA GLY A 23 18.38 0.23 -5.55
C GLY A 23 18.97 1.03 -6.72
N ASP A 24 18.98 0.47 -7.93
CA ASP A 24 19.39 1.14 -9.16
C ASP A 24 18.25 1.96 -9.83
N GLY A 25 17.05 1.95 -9.25
CA GLY A 25 15.87 2.66 -9.76
C GLY A 25 15.01 1.86 -10.73
N THR A 26 15.39 0.64 -11.09
CA THR A 26 14.55 -0.24 -11.92
C THR A 26 13.23 -0.54 -11.21
N LEU A 27 12.10 -0.21 -11.85
CA LEU A 27 10.77 -0.46 -11.29
C LEU A 27 10.43 -1.95 -11.34
N VAL A 28 10.02 -2.51 -10.20
CA VAL A 28 9.60 -3.91 -10.04
C VAL A 28 8.07 -4.03 -10.11
N ASP A 29 7.37 -3.15 -9.39
CA ASP A 29 5.91 -3.12 -9.36
C ASP A 29 5.42 -1.68 -9.09
N SER A 30 4.26 -1.34 -9.66
CA SER A 30 3.56 -0.10 -9.36
C SER A 30 2.09 -0.17 -9.78
N ASN A 31 1.23 0.46 -8.98
CA ASN A 31 -0.18 0.65 -9.32
C ASN A 31 -0.56 2.14 -9.49
N PHE A 32 0.41 3.04 -9.69
CA PHE A 32 0.14 4.47 -9.87
C PHE A 32 -0.60 4.78 -11.18
N GLU A 33 -0.50 3.91 -12.18
CA GLU A 33 -1.22 4.04 -13.46
C GLU A 33 -2.65 3.46 -13.41
N GLY A 34 -3.03 2.82 -12.30
CA GLY A 34 -4.27 2.07 -12.16
C GLY A 34 -5.11 2.48 -10.95
N GLN A 35 -5.95 1.55 -10.49
CA GLN A 35 -6.71 1.73 -9.24
C GLN A 35 -5.82 1.42 -8.02
N PRO A 36 -6.06 2.08 -6.87
CA PRO A 36 -5.32 1.78 -5.65
C PRO A 36 -5.60 0.36 -5.18
N ALA A 37 -4.56 -0.29 -4.65
CA ALA A 37 -4.70 -1.59 -4.02
C ALA A 37 -5.41 -1.43 -2.66
N SER A 38 -6.28 -2.38 -2.32
CA SER A 38 -6.91 -2.47 -1.00
C SER A 38 -6.64 -3.83 -0.38
N PHE A 39 -6.01 -3.83 0.79
CA PHE A 39 -5.57 -5.05 1.48
C PHE A 39 -5.66 -4.88 2.99
N THR A 40 -5.61 -5.99 3.72
CA THR A 40 -5.51 -5.98 5.18
C THR A 40 -4.06 -6.18 5.57
N MET A 41 -3.55 -5.37 6.51
CA MET A 41 -2.18 -5.53 6.98
C MET A 41 -1.92 -6.96 7.44
N GLY A 42 -0.84 -7.58 6.93
CA GLY A 42 -0.45 -8.95 7.29
C GLY A 42 -1.16 -10.08 6.52
N ASP A 43 -2.04 -9.79 5.57
CA ASP A 43 -2.73 -10.83 4.78
C ASP A 43 -1.90 -11.45 3.64
N GLY A 44 -0.70 -10.91 3.38
CA GLY A 44 0.20 -11.38 2.33
C GLY A 44 -0.24 -11.06 0.90
N SER A 45 -1.28 -10.23 0.70
CA SER A 45 -1.87 -9.96 -0.62
C SER A 45 -1.29 -8.74 -1.34
N LEU A 46 -0.36 -8.02 -0.71
CA LEU A 46 0.15 -6.73 -1.21
C LEU A 46 0.99 -6.86 -2.50
N LEU A 47 1.78 -7.93 -2.63
CA LEU A 47 2.62 -8.16 -3.80
C LEU A 47 1.90 -9.12 -4.75
N ARG A 48 1.71 -8.70 -6.00
CA ARG A 48 1.21 -9.56 -7.08
C ARG A 48 2.21 -9.67 -8.21
#